data_AF-A0AAE0EN10-F1
#
_entry.id   AF-A0AAE0EN10-F1
#
_cell.length_a   1.000
_cell.length_b   1.000
_cell.length_c   1.000
_cell.angle_alpha   90.00
_cell.angle_beta   90.00
_cell.angle_gamma   90.00
#
_symmetry.space_group_name_H-M   'P 1'
#
loop_
_entity.id
_entity.type
_entity.pdbx_description
1 polymer ?
#
loop_
_entity_poly.entity_id
_entity_poly.type
_entity_poly.pdbx_seq_one_letter_code
_entity_poly.pdbx_strand_id
1 'polypeptide(L)'
;MPPMEVRRVSKKHAMVIAACGAPFLLFCFWYDPREISTADVILSLSMSLLACLGMFLYLPDMGAEKGNSLLLAIAFVQGVAWMDLCADELVSCFQAIGTVAGVPEALLGATLLAWGASAGDISALLATTRQGKVNLAMPAVFAGPLFQLLAGTGLCLIYVNVTRGSVHFQMASNLPVAIAFSLSDLVVLCLAVPLWTKFVFNKKIASVLACIFMANIIAMSYLGFTSTESDDANADISADTSEDASS
;
A
#
# COMPACT_ATOMS: atom_id res chain seq x y z
N MET A 1 12.45 14.57 29.74
CA MET A 1 12.59 13.68 28.57
C MET A 1 13.97 13.05 28.69
N PRO A 2 14.12 11.74 28.98
CA PRO A 2 15.43 11.13 28.83
C PRO A 2 15.82 11.21 27.34
N PRO A 3 17.06 11.57 27.01
CA PRO A 3 17.53 11.57 25.63
C PRO A 3 17.36 10.17 25.05
N MET A 4 16.88 10.09 23.81
CA MET A 4 16.85 8.84 23.05
C MET A 4 18.27 8.27 23.07
N GLU A 5 18.49 7.20 23.83
CA GLU A 5 19.75 6.48 23.81
C GLU A 5 19.87 5.91 22.39
N VAL A 6 20.76 6.50 21.59
CA VAL A 6 21.02 6.07 20.21
C VAL A 6 21.56 4.64 20.32
N ARG A 7 20.67 3.67 20.21
CA ARG A 7 21.01 2.26 20.27
C ARG A 7 22.01 2.01 19.15
N ARG A 8 23.28 1.81 19.50
CA ARG A 8 24.34 1.54 18.53
C ARG A 8 23.89 0.37 17.66
N VAL A 9 23.73 0.60 16.37
CA VAL A 9 23.46 -0.48 15.42
C VAL A 9 24.69 -1.38 15.46
N SER A 10 24.56 -2.54 16.10
CA SER A 10 25.67 -3.48 16.21
C SER A 10 26.07 -3.95 14.81
N LYS A 11 27.37 -4.07 14.55
CA LYS A 11 27.94 -4.49 13.26
C LYS A 11 27.23 -5.70 12.64
N LYS A 12 26.72 -6.61 13.49
CA LYS A 12 25.96 -7.79 13.08
C LYS A 12 24.64 -7.44 12.37
N HIS A 13 23.94 -6.38 12.77
CA HIS A 13 22.67 -5.96 12.16
C HIS A 13 22.90 -5.25 10.83
N ALA A 14 23.92 -4.40 10.74
CA ALA A 14 24.34 -3.79 9.48
C ALA A 14 24.81 -4.86 8.47
N MET A 15 25.52 -5.88 8.96
CA MET A 15 25.96 -7.04 8.17
C MET A 15 24.79 -7.87 7.65
N VAL A 16 23.75 -8.11 8.46
CA VAL A 16 22.55 -8.86 8.02
C VAL A 16 21.76 -8.09 6.96
N ILE A 17 21.58 -6.77 7.13
CA ILE A 17 20.86 -5.93 6.15
C ILE A 17 21.61 -5.87 4.81
N ALA A 18 22.95 -5.78 4.87
CA ALA A 18 23.82 -5.78 3.70
C ALA A 18 23.87 -7.13 2.96
N ALA A 19 24.03 -8.22 3.72
CA ALA A 19 24.21 -9.57 3.19
C ALA A 19 22.92 -10.13 2.57
N CYS A 20 21.75 -9.76 3.09
CA CYS A 20 20.47 -10.12 2.49
C CYS A 20 20.06 -9.17 1.35
N GLY A 21 20.70 -8.01 1.22
CA GLY A 21 20.28 -6.95 0.31
C GLY A 21 20.94 -6.99 -1.08
N ALA A 22 22.26 -6.81 -1.10
CA ALA A 22 23.04 -6.73 -2.34
C ALA A 22 22.86 -7.90 -3.33
N PRO A 23 22.59 -9.16 -2.88
CA PRO A 23 22.34 -10.26 -3.79
C PRO A 23 21.08 -10.13 -4.63
N PHE A 24 20.07 -9.52 -4.05
CA PHE A 24 18.70 -9.56 -4.55
C PHE A 24 18.43 -8.42 -5.55
N LEU A 25 19.00 -7.24 -5.31
CA LEU A 25 18.92 -6.10 -6.24
C LEU A 25 19.52 -6.41 -7.62
N LEU A 26 20.59 -7.22 -7.67
CA LEU A 26 21.22 -7.63 -8.93
C LEU A 26 20.42 -8.73 -9.65
N PHE A 27 19.68 -9.56 -8.92
CA PHE A 27 18.72 -10.50 -9.52
C PHE A 27 17.58 -9.73 -10.22
N CYS A 28 17.03 -8.68 -9.60
CA CYS A 28 15.96 -7.86 -10.19
C CYS A 28 16.40 -7.03 -11.41
N PHE A 29 17.60 -6.43 -11.40
CA PHE A 29 18.07 -5.63 -12.56
C PHE A 29 18.25 -6.47 -13.84
N TRP A 30 18.32 -7.80 -13.71
CA TRP A 30 18.46 -8.75 -14.82
C TRP A 30 17.35 -9.80 -14.84
N TYR A 31 16.21 -9.53 -14.20
CA TYR A 31 15.03 -10.38 -14.29
C TYR A 31 14.22 -9.97 -15.53
N ASP A 32 14.70 -10.36 -16.71
CA ASP A 32 13.89 -10.30 -17.94
C ASP A 32 13.08 -11.61 -18.00
N PRO A 33 11.74 -11.59 -17.91
CA PRO A 33 10.93 -12.78 -17.68
C PRO A 33 10.82 -13.74 -18.88
N ARG A 34 11.70 -13.65 -19.89
CA ARG A 34 11.53 -14.38 -21.15
C ARG A 34 12.48 -15.54 -21.42
N GLU A 35 13.65 -15.66 -20.79
CA GLU A 35 14.44 -16.93 -20.80
C GLU A 35 15.33 -17.03 -19.55
N ILE A 36 14.93 -17.85 -18.57
CA ILE A 36 15.75 -18.10 -17.37
C ILE A 36 16.83 -19.13 -17.72
N SER A 37 18.05 -18.67 -17.97
CA SER A 37 19.22 -19.52 -18.15
C SER A 37 19.93 -19.77 -16.80
N THR A 38 20.47 -20.97 -16.59
CA THR A 38 21.25 -21.29 -15.38
C THR A 38 22.46 -20.37 -15.18
N ALA A 39 22.94 -19.75 -16.26
CA ALA A 39 24.04 -18.78 -16.23
C ALA A 39 23.68 -17.50 -15.47
N ASP A 40 22.46 -16.99 -15.61
CA ASP A 40 22.02 -15.73 -14.97
C ASP A 40 21.87 -15.91 -13.45
N VAL A 41 21.44 -17.11 -13.04
CA VAL A 41 21.37 -17.49 -11.62
C VAL A 41 22.77 -17.60 -11.00
N ILE A 42 23.74 -18.17 -11.72
CA ILE A 42 25.11 -18.31 -11.21
C ILE A 42 25.82 -16.95 -11.17
N LEU A 43 25.61 -16.10 -12.18
CA LEU A 43 26.23 -14.78 -12.27
C LEU A 43 25.67 -13.82 -11.20
N SER A 44 24.36 -13.87 -10.94
CA SER A 44 23.75 -13.14 -9.83
C SER A 44 24.31 -13.61 -8.48
N LEU A 45 24.40 -14.93 -8.22
CA LEU A 45 25.03 -15.49 -7.00
C LEU A 45 26.50 -15.09 -6.82
N SER A 46 27.28 -15.03 -7.91
CA SER A 46 28.70 -14.64 -7.86
C SER A 46 28.88 -13.15 -7.54
N MET A 47 28.11 -12.28 -8.19
CA MET A 47 28.14 -10.84 -7.95
C MET A 47 27.61 -10.47 -6.56
N SER A 48 26.62 -11.24 -6.07
CA SER A 48 26.11 -11.18 -4.71
C SER A 48 27.20 -11.42 -3.66
N LEU A 49 27.99 -12.46 -3.87
CA LEU A 49 29.08 -12.84 -2.98
C LEU A 49 30.19 -11.77 -3.00
N LEU A 50 30.47 -11.20 -4.17
CA LEU A 50 31.46 -10.14 -4.35
C LEU A 50 31.03 -8.81 -3.72
N ALA A 51 29.76 -8.44 -3.82
CA ALA A 51 29.22 -7.24 -3.16
C ALA A 51 29.19 -7.39 -1.63
N CYS A 52 28.85 -8.59 -1.13
CA CYS A 52 28.90 -8.91 0.28
C CYS A 52 30.35 -8.88 0.82
N LEU A 53 31.30 -9.40 0.04
CA LEU A 53 32.74 -9.36 0.35
C LEU A 53 33.27 -7.92 0.28
N GLY A 54 32.86 -7.15 -0.73
CA GLY A 54 33.20 -5.74 -0.89
C GLY A 54 32.74 -4.91 0.31
N MET A 55 31.51 -5.13 0.78
CA MET A 55 30.99 -4.44 1.95
C MET A 55 31.67 -4.88 3.25
N PHE A 56 32.09 -6.14 3.36
CA PHE A 56 32.89 -6.64 4.48
C PHE A 56 34.27 -5.98 4.56
N LEU A 57 34.91 -5.74 3.40
CA LEU A 57 36.23 -5.11 3.32
C LEU A 57 36.16 -3.57 3.42
N TYR A 58 35.05 -2.95 2.98
CA TYR A 58 34.85 -1.49 3.00
C TYR A 58 34.11 -0.94 4.22
N LEU A 59 33.68 -1.77 5.19
CA LEU A 59 33.25 -1.28 6.50
C LEU A 59 34.45 -1.28 7.46
N PRO A 60 35.27 -0.20 7.51
CA PRO A 60 36.09 0.04 8.68
C PRO A 60 35.17 0.22 9.88
N ASP A 61 35.75 0.10 11.07
CA ASP A 61 35.15 0.20 12.39
C ASP A 61 34.55 1.60 12.67
N MET A 62 33.65 2.07 11.80
CA MET A 62 33.04 3.37 11.86
C MET A 62 32.03 3.33 12.99
N GLY A 63 32.49 3.81 14.14
CA GLY A 63 31.62 4.25 15.22
C GLY A 63 30.45 5.06 14.66
N ALA A 64 29.28 4.81 15.24
CA ALA A 64 27.96 5.27 14.84
C ALA A 64 27.73 6.80 14.87
N GLU A 65 28.75 7.61 14.55
CA GLU A 65 28.69 9.08 14.66
C GLU A 65 28.72 9.82 13.33
N LYS A 66 29.15 9.20 12.22
CA LYS A 66 29.03 9.81 10.89
C LYS A 66 27.97 9.08 10.08
N GLY A 67 26.81 9.72 9.96
CA GLY A 67 25.70 9.27 9.14
C GLY A 67 26.14 9.10 7.70
N ASN A 68 26.45 7.87 7.31
CA ASN A 68 26.70 7.52 5.93
C ASN A 68 25.36 7.57 5.18
N SER A 69 24.98 8.75 4.68
CA SER A 69 23.79 8.94 3.85
C SER A 69 23.76 7.97 2.67
N LEU A 70 24.93 7.53 2.19
CA LEU A 70 25.07 6.50 1.17
C LEU A 70 24.56 5.12 1.63
N LEU A 71 24.89 4.68 2.85
CA LEU A 71 24.39 3.41 3.39
C LEU A 71 22.87 3.45 3.61
N LEU A 72 22.35 4.60 4.05
CA LEU A 72 20.91 4.82 4.15
C LEU A 72 20.23 4.79 2.79
N ALA A 73 20.82 5.42 1.77
CA ALA A 73 20.30 5.41 0.41
C ALA A 73 20.30 3.99 -0.19
N ILE A 74 21.37 3.21 0.03
CA ILE A 74 21.44 1.81 -0.40
C ILE A 74 20.37 0.98 0.29
N ALA A 75 20.22 1.10 1.61
CA ALA A 75 19.19 0.38 2.37
C ALA A 75 17.76 0.78 1.95
N PHE A 76 17.55 2.04 1.57
CA PHE A 76 16.27 2.52 1.06
C PHE A 76 15.93 1.91 -0.30
N VAL A 77 16.85 1.99 -1.27
CA VAL A 77 16.67 1.38 -2.61
C VAL A 77 16.45 -0.14 -2.49
N GLN A 78 17.19 -0.77 -1.58
CA GLN A 78 17.01 -2.18 -1.25
C GLN A 78 15.59 -2.49 -0.78
N GLY A 79 15.05 -1.69 0.15
CA GLY A 79 13.70 -1.87 0.66
C GLY A 79 12.63 -1.73 -0.43
N VAL A 80 12.82 -0.77 -1.34
CA VAL A 80 11.91 -0.56 -2.48
C VAL A 80 11.87 -1.79 -3.40
N ALA A 81 13.03 -2.36 -3.74
CA ALA A 81 13.07 -3.55 -4.58
C ALA A 81 12.47 -4.80 -3.91
N TRP A 82 12.63 -4.95 -2.59
CA TRP A 82 11.95 -6.01 -1.84
C TRP A 82 10.43 -5.86 -1.86
N MET A 83 9.94 -4.62 -1.73
CA MET A 83 8.50 -4.35 -1.82
C MET A 83 7.95 -4.66 -3.22
N ASP A 84 8.72 -4.35 -4.27
CA ASP A 84 8.34 -4.64 -5.67
C ASP A 84 8.20 -6.15 -5.92
N LEU A 85 9.20 -6.95 -5.53
CA LEU A 85 9.12 -8.41 -5.62
C LEU A 85 7.95 -8.96 -4.81
N CYS A 86 7.82 -8.53 -3.55
CA CYS A 86 6.74 -9.00 -2.70
C CYS A 86 5.38 -8.65 -3.30
N ALA A 87 5.26 -7.52 -4.00
CA ALA A 87 4.05 -7.15 -4.71
C ALA A 87 3.77 -8.10 -5.90
N ASP A 88 4.77 -8.40 -6.73
CA ASP A 88 4.61 -9.30 -7.88
C ASP A 88 4.21 -10.72 -7.49
N GLU A 89 4.90 -11.29 -6.48
CA GLU A 89 4.57 -12.61 -5.94
C GLU A 89 3.19 -12.62 -5.27
N LEU A 90 2.83 -11.55 -4.57
CA LEU A 90 1.53 -11.42 -3.92
C LEU A 90 0.40 -11.33 -4.95
N VAL A 91 0.59 -10.59 -6.05
CA VAL A 91 -0.37 -10.54 -7.17
C VAL A 91 -0.49 -11.90 -7.84
N SER A 92 0.62 -12.62 -8.04
CA SER A 92 0.61 -13.99 -8.57
C SER A 92 -0.17 -14.95 -7.66
N CYS A 93 -0.03 -14.82 -6.34
CA CYS A 93 -0.84 -15.54 -5.36
C CYS A 93 -2.32 -15.17 -5.45
N PHE A 94 -2.66 -13.89 -5.63
CA PHE A 94 -4.06 -13.47 -5.80
C PHE A 94 -4.69 -14.01 -7.08
N GLN A 95 -3.92 -14.13 -8.15
CA GLN A 95 -4.37 -14.78 -9.39
C GLN A 95 -4.67 -16.27 -9.18
N ALA A 96 -3.79 -16.99 -8.47
CA ALA A 96 -4.01 -18.39 -8.12
C ALA A 96 -5.23 -18.57 -7.18
N ILE A 97 -5.40 -17.69 -6.19
CA ILE A 97 -6.54 -17.73 -5.27
C ILE A 97 -7.83 -17.35 -6.01
N GLY A 98 -7.80 -16.34 -6.88
CA GLY A 98 -8.96 -15.89 -7.65
C GLY A 98 -9.49 -16.98 -8.58
N THR A 99 -8.60 -17.72 -9.25
CA THR A 99 -8.98 -18.86 -10.08
C THR A 99 -9.57 -20.03 -9.29
N VAL A 100 -9.07 -20.32 -8.09
CA VAL A 100 -9.60 -21.41 -7.25
C VAL A 100 -10.91 -21.02 -6.55
N ALA A 101 -11.01 -19.78 -6.05
CA ALA A 101 -12.17 -19.31 -5.29
C ALA A 101 -13.30 -18.74 -6.16
N GLY A 102 -13.07 -18.54 -7.46
CA GLY A 102 -14.04 -17.92 -8.37
C GLY A 102 -14.29 -16.43 -8.09
N VAL A 103 -13.36 -15.77 -7.38
CA VAL A 103 -13.47 -14.36 -6.98
C VAL A 103 -12.56 -13.51 -7.88
N PRO A 104 -13.00 -12.32 -8.33
CA PRO A 104 -12.16 -11.43 -9.13
C PRO A 104 -10.85 -11.06 -8.42
N GLU A 105 -9.72 -11.21 -9.12
CA GLU A 105 -8.38 -10.86 -8.62
C GLU A 105 -8.32 -9.40 -8.13
N ALA A 106 -9.01 -8.50 -8.84
CA ALA A 106 -9.12 -7.10 -8.48
C ALA A 106 -9.80 -6.87 -7.12
N LEU A 107 -10.77 -7.71 -6.74
CA LEU A 107 -11.45 -7.61 -5.44
C LEU A 107 -10.55 -8.08 -4.29
N LEU A 108 -9.78 -9.15 -4.51
CA LEU A 108 -8.75 -9.62 -3.59
C LEU A 108 -7.66 -8.56 -3.38
N GLY A 109 -7.18 -7.96 -4.47
CA GLY A 109 -6.23 -6.85 -4.43
C GLY A 109 -6.80 -5.64 -3.68
N ALA A 110 -8.02 -5.21 -4.01
CA ALA A 110 -8.66 -4.06 -3.38
C ALA A 110 -8.91 -4.24 -1.87
N THR A 111 -9.06 -5.47 -1.37
CA THR A 111 -9.34 -5.75 0.05
C THR A 111 -8.07 -6.10 0.83
N LEU A 112 -7.30 -7.10 0.40
CA LEU A 112 -6.13 -7.58 1.12
C LEU A 112 -4.96 -6.59 1.06
N LEU A 113 -4.74 -5.91 -0.06
CA LEU A 113 -3.70 -4.87 -0.13
C LEU A 113 -4.10 -3.63 0.68
N ALA A 114 -5.36 -3.21 0.60
CA ALA A 114 -5.84 -2.06 1.38
C ALA A 114 -5.77 -2.33 2.90
N TRP A 115 -6.11 -3.55 3.31
CA TRP A 115 -5.97 -3.99 4.70
C TRP A 115 -4.49 -4.04 5.12
N GLY A 116 -3.62 -4.61 4.28
CA GLY A 116 -2.18 -4.70 4.53
C GLY A 116 -1.52 -3.32 4.70
N ALA A 117 -1.86 -2.36 3.83
CA ALA A 117 -1.39 -0.99 3.92
C ALA A 117 -1.80 -0.32 5.25
N SER A 118 -3.05 -0.55 5.68
CA SER A 118 -3.59 0.05 6.91
C SER A 118 -3.07 -0.63 8.19
N ALA A 119 -2.76 -1.93 8.15
CA ALA A 119 -2.28 -2.67 9.31
C ALA A 119 -0.91 -2.13 9.81
N GLY A 120 -0.03 -1.77 8.89
CA GLY A 120 1.26 -1.14 9.19
C GLY A 120 1.07 0.19 9.94
N ASP A 121 0.19 1.05 9.41
CA ASP A 121 -0.11 2.36 9.99
C ASP A 121 -0.69 2.23 11.40
N ILE A 122 -1.60 1.29 11.63
CA ILE A 122 -2.19 1.03 12.96
C ILE A 122 -1.10 0.65 13.97
N SER A 123 -0.15 -0.21 13.58
CA SER A 123 0.91 -0.67 14.47
C SER A 123 1.85 0.48 14.89
N ALA A 124 2.20 1.37 13.95
CA ALA A 124 3.06 2.52 14.19
C ALA A 124 2.35 3.59 15.05
N LEU A 125 1.07 3.83 14.79
CA LEU A 125 0.25 4.74 15.60
C LEU A 125 0.03 4.18 17.01
N LEU A 126 -0.17 2.87 17.16
CA LEU A 126 -0.31 2.22 18.46
C LEU A 126 0.99 2.31 19.28
N ALA A 127 2.14 2.12 18.65
CA ALA A 127 3.43 2.31 19.30
C ALA A 127 3.63 3.76 19.77
N THR A 128 3.29 4.75 18.94
CA THR A 128 3.44 6.18 19.25
C THR A 128 2.47 6.65 20.34
N THR A 129 1.22 6.19 20.29
CA THR A 129 0.19 6.51 21.30
C THR A 129 0.48 5.85 22.65
N ARG A 130 1.04 4.63 22.66
CA ARG A 130 1.52 3.97 23.89
C ARG A 130 2.66 4.73 24.57
N GLN A 131 3.43 5.53 23.82
CA GLN A 131 4.44 6.44 24.38
C GLN A 131 3.85 7.76 24.91
N GLY A 132 2.52 7.92 24.92
CA GLY A 132 1.85 9.15 25.36
C GLY A 132 1.91 10.30 24.37
N LYS A 133 2.43 10.08 23.14
CA LYS A 133 2.59 11.11 22.11
C LYS A 133 1.37 11.21 21.21
N VAL A 134 0.18 11.35 21.80
CA VAL A 134 -1.09 11.39 21.05
C VAL A 134 -1.14 12.61 20.10
N ASN A 135 -0.60 13.75 20.52
CA ASN A 135 -0.54 14.97 19.70
C ASN A 135 0.26 14.79 18.39
N LEU A 136 1.22 13.85 18.36
CA LEU A 136 1.97 13.49 17.15
C LEU A 136 1.23 12.44 16.31
N ALA A 137 0.51 11.52 16.96
CA ALA A 137 -0.21 10.44 16.29
C ALA A 137 -1.44 10.96 15.52
N MET A 138 -2.18 11.93 16.08
CA MET A 138 -3.40 12.44 15.43
C MET A 138 -3.19 13.01 14.03
N PRO A 139 -2.24 13.95 13.78
CA PRO A 139 -1.98 14.42 12.42
C PRO A 139 -1.42 13.32 11.51
N ALA A 140 -0.68 12.34 12.05
CA ALA A 140 -0.15 11.24 11.27
C ALA A 140 -1.25 10.32 10.70
N VAL A 141 -2.35 10.11 11.43
CA VAL A 141 -3.52 9.32 10.95
C VAL A 141 -4.14 9.93 9.70
N PHE A 142 -4.17 11.26 9.59
CA PHE A 142 -4.70 11.94 8.40
C PHE A 142 -3.67 12.04 7.28
N ALA A 143 -2.41 12.31 7.63
CA ALA A 143 -1.34 12.48 6.66
C ALA A 143 -1.04 11.20 5.88
N GLY A 144 -1.16 10.02 6.51
CA GLY A 144 -0.90 8.72 5.87
C GLY A 144 -1.76 8.48 4.63
N PRO A 145 -3.10 8.40 4.75
CA PRO A 145 -4.00 8.19 3.62
C PRO A 145 -3.93 9.32 2.58
N LEU A 146 -3.79 10.58 3.00
CA LEU A 146 -3.65 11.71 2.08
C LEU A 146 -2.37 11.61 1.23
N PHE A 147 -1.26 11.18 1.84
CA PHE A 147 -0.01 10.95 1.13
C PHE A 147 -0.09 9.73 0.20
N GLN A 148 -0.71 8.63 0.63
CA GLN A 148 -0.94 7.45 -0.22
C GLN A 148 -1.78 7.80 -1.45
N LEU A 149 -2.81 8.63 -1.30
CA LEU A 149 -3.61 9.10 -2.43
C LEU A 149 -2.78 10.01 -3.35
N LEU A 150 -2.13 11.04 -2.82
CA LEU A 150 -1.44 12.04 -3.65
C LEU A 150 -0.16 11.48 -4.31
N ALA A 151 0.71 10.86 -3.53
CA ALA A 151 1.98 10.34 -4.03
C ALA A 151 1.82 8.97 -4.67
N GLY A 152 1.01 8.07 -4.09
CA GLY A 152 0.77 6.76 -4.66
C GLY A 152 -0.05 6.85 -5.94
N THR A 153 -1.35 7.18 -5.82
CA THR A 153 -2.22 7.18 -7.00
C THR A 153 -1.91 8.34 -7.97
N GLY A 154 -1.62 9.54 -7.44
CA GLY A 154 -1.37 10.72 -8.28
C GLY A 154 -0.12 10.60 -9.15
N LEU A 155 1.02 10.16 -8.60
CA LEU A 155 2.23 9.95 -9.41
C LEU A 155 2.08 8.79 -10.38
N CYS A 156 1.40 7.70 -9.97
CA CYS A 156 1.11 6.59 -10.88
C CYS A 156 0.25 7.02 -12.07
N LEU A 157 -0.80 7.83 -11.84
CA LEU A 157 -1.64 8.35 -12.92
C LEU A 157 -0.85 9.25 -13.87
N ILE A 158 0.01 10.13 -13.33
CA ILE A 158 0.89 10.98 -14.15
C ILE A 158 1.82 10.11 -14.99
N TYR A 159 2.47 9.12 -14.38
CA TYR A 159 3.37 8.20 -15.07
C TYR A 159 2.65 7.47 -16.21
N VAL A 160 1.50 6.82 -15.93
CA VAL A 160 0.73 6.10 -16.95
C VAL A 160 0.25 7.04 -18.05
N ASN A 161 -0.20 8.25 -17.72
CA ASN A 161 -0.64 9.23 -18.70
C ASN A 161 0.50 9.69 -19.62
N VAL A 162 1.73 9.82 -19.10
CA VAL A 162 2.92 10.16 -19.88
C VAL A 162 3.38 8.99 -20.75
N THR A 163 3.33 7.75 -20.25
CA THR A 163 3.84 6.57 -20.97
C THR A 163 2.84 5.98 -21.96
N ARG A 164 1.54 5.99 -21.64
CA ARG A 164 0.48 5.29 -22.41
C ARG A 164 -0.60 6.21 -23.00
N GLY A 165 -0.52 7.53 -22.79
CA GLY A 165 -1.51 8.49 -23.29
C GLY A 165 -2.79 8.53 -22.47
N SER A 166 -3.90 9.05 -23.04
CA SER A 166 -5.12 9.32 -22.28
C SER A 166 -5.78 8.05 -21.73
N VAL A 167 -5.72 7.87 -20.42
CA VAL A 167 -6.40 6.78 -19.72
C VAL A 167 -7.89 7.10 -19.63
N HIS A 168 -8.72 6.32 -20.33
CA HIS A 168 -10.17 6.40 -20.18
C HIS A 168 -10.58 5.57 -18.96
N PHE A 169 -11.05 6.24 -17.91
CA PHE A 169 -11.61 5.58 -16.73
C PHE A 169 -12.98 5.00 -17.07
N GLN A 170 -13.07 3.69 -17.24
CA GLN A 170 -14.35 3.00 -17.18
C GLN A 170 -14.71 2.86 -15.70
N MET A 171 -15.50 3.82 -15.19
CA MET A 171 -16.06 3.75 -13.85
C MET A 171 -17.07 2.59 -13.84
N ALA A 172 -16.84 1.59 -12.99
CA ALA A 172 -17.90 0.67 -12.63
C ALA A 172 -19.07 1.47 -12.02
N SER A 173 -20.31 1.09 -12.30
CA SER A 173 -21.53 1.82 -11.89
C SER A 173 -21.63 2.05 -10.37
N ASN A 174 -21.05 1.15 -9.58
CA ASN A 174 -20.97 1.22 -8.12
C ASN A 174 -19.86 2.14 -7.58
N LEU A 175 -18.87 2.50 -8.40
CA LEU A 175 -17.70 3.29 -8.01
C LEU A 175 -18.03 4.76 -7.62
N PRO A 176 -18.89 5.51 -8.35
CA PRO A 176 -19.27 6.87 -7.93
C PRO A 176 -20.02 6.89 -6.59
N VAL A 177 -20.83 5.87 -6.31
CA VAL A 177 -21.52 5.72 -5.01
C VAL A 177 -20.49 5.49 -3.90
N ALA A 178 -19.54 4.56 -4.11
CA ALA A 178 -18.47 4.30 -3.14
C ALA A 178 -17.61 5.55 -2.85
N ILE A 179 -17.30 6.34 -3.89
CA ILE A 179 -16.54 7.59 -3.76
C ILE A 179 -17.36 8.64 -2.98
N ALA A 180 -18.65 8.79 -3.26
CA ALA A 180 -19.52 9.75 -2.57
C ALA A 180 -19.64 9.44 -1.06
N PHE A 181 -19.82 8.18 -0.69
CA PHE A 181 -19.85 7.76 0.72
C PHE A 181 -18.50 7.96 1.40
N SER A 182 -17.40 7.59 0.75
CA SER A 182 -16.05 7.80 1.29
C SER A 182 -15.72 9.28 1.52
N LEU A 183 -16.18 10.16 0.61
CA LEU A 183 -16.06 11.61 0.79
C LEU A 183 -16.94 12.12 1.93
N SER A 184 -18.15 11.56 2.09
CA SER A 184 -19.02 11.92 3.21
C SER A 184 -18.40 11.58 4.56
N ASP A 185 -17.76 10.40 4.69
CA ASP A 185 -17.03 9.99 5.88
C ASP A 185 -15.85 10.94 6.17
N LEU A 186 -15.11 11.32 5.12
CA LEU A 186 -14.00 12.27 5.25
C LEU A 186 -14.50 13.64 5.73
N VAL A 187 -15.64 14.11 5.23
CA VAL A 187 -16.25 15.39 5.62
C VAL A 187 -16.76 15.34 7.06
N VAL A 188 -17.41 14.25 7.48
CA VAL A 188 -17.83 14.05 8.87
C VAL A 188 -16.62 14.03 9.81
N LEU A 189 -15.57 13.31 9.42
CA LEU A 189 -14.31 13.24 10.17
C LEU A 189 -13.62 14.62 10.26
N CYS A 190 -13.62 15.40 9.17
CA CYS A 190 -12.94 16.69 9.07
C CYS A 190 -13.72 17.85 9.69
N LEU A 191 -15.06 17.84 9.66
CA LEU A 191 -15.90 18.91 10.22
C LEU A 191 -16.41 18.59 11.62
N ALA A 192 -16.93 17.39 11.87
CA ALA A 192 -17.56 17.07 13.15
C ALA A 192 -16.53 17.01 14.30
N VAL A 193 -15.33 16.47 14.03
CA VAL A 193 -14.27 16.32 15.05
C VAL A 193 -13.74 17.67 15.56
N PRO A 194 -13.34 18.64 14.73
CA PRO A 194 -12.88 19.93 15.26
C PRO A 194 -14.01 20.78 15.86
N LEU A 195 -15.22 20.72 15.31
CA LEU A 195 -16.35 21.53 15.80
C LEU A 195 -16.90 21.05 17.14
N TRP A 196 -16.99 19.73 17.38
CA TRP A 196 -17.54 19.19 18.63
C TRP A 196 -16.52 19.05 19.75
N THR A 197 -15.24 18.84 19.44
CA THR A 197 -14.33 18.24 20.43
C THR A 197 -13.38 19.22 21.09
N LYS A 198 -13.23 20.46 20.59
CA LYS A 198 -12.18 21.40 21.03
C LYS A 198 -10.81 20.70 21.20
N PHE A 199 -10.50 19.74 20.32
CA PHE A 199 -9.28 18.90 20.31
C PHE A 199 -9.05 17.97 21.53
N VAL A 200 -10.08 17.62 22.32
CA VAL A 200 -9.93 16.70 23.47
C VAL A 200 -10.51 15.30 23.17
N PHE A 201 -9.64 14.34 22.87
CA PHE A 201 -10.05 12.98 22.49
C PHE A 201 -10.45 12.11 23.70
N ASN A 202 -11.74 11.79 23.79
CA ASN A 202 -12.29 10.84 24.77
C ASN A 202 -12.67 9.50 24.12
N LYS A 203 -12.56 8.40 24.87
CA LYS A 203 -12.93 7.04 24.40
C LYS A 203 -14.36 6.93 23.88
N LYS A 204 -15.29 7.72 24.44
CA LYS A 204 -16.69 7.78 24.01
C LYS A 204 -16.83 8.34 22.59
N ILE A 205 -16.00 9.30 22.23
CA ILE A 205 -16.07 9.99 20.93
C ILE A 205 -15.51 9.09 19.83
N ALA A 206 -14.42 8.37 20.12
CA ALA A 206 -13.91 7.33 19.23
C ALA A 206 -14.96 6.24 18.96
N SER A 207 -15.71 5.82 19.99
CA SER A 207 -16.81 4.86 19.82
C SER A 207 -17.95 5.42 18.97
N VAL A 208 -18.35 6.67 19.16
CA VAL A 208 -19.42 7.31 18.36
C VAL A 208 -18.99 7.44 16.89
N LEU A 209 -17.74 7.83 16.63
CA LEU A 209 -17.19 7.89 15.27
C LEU A 209 -17.19 6.52 14.60
N ALA A 210 -16.78 5.47 15.33
CA ALA A 210 -16.81 4.11 14.81
C ALA A 210 -18.24 3.63 14.49
N CYS A 211 -19.22 3.99 15.32
CA CYS A 211 -20.63 3.69 15.03
C CYS A 211 -21.15 4.39 13.77
N ILE A 212 -20.79 5.66 13.57
CA ILE A 212 -21.17 6.42 12.36
C ILE A 212 -20.54 5.78 11.10
N PHE A 213 -19.26 5.43 11.18
CA PHE A 213 -18.55 4.77 10.07
C PHE A 213 -19.18 3.41 9.73
N MET A 214 -19.50 2.59 10.74
CA MET A 214 -20.17 1.32 10.54
C MET A 214 -21.56 1.50 9.91
N ALA A 215 -22.31 2.52 10.30
CA ALA A 215 -23.60 2.83 9.70
C ALA A 215 -23.47 3.23 8.21
N ASN A 216 -22.45 4.02 7.87
CA ASN A 216 -22.17 4.40 6.48
C ASN A 216 -21.74 3.21 5.62
N ILE A 217 -20.91 2.29 6.13
CA ILE A 217 -20.57 1.04 5.41
C ILE A 217 -21.80 0.18 5.16
N ILE A 218 -22.68 0.05 6.15
CA ILE A 218 -23.92 -0.72 6.00
C ILE A 218 -24.82 -0.08 4.93
N ALA A 219 -25.00 1.24 4.98
CA ALA A 219 -25.75 1.99 3.97
C ALA A 219 -25.17 1.85 2.56
N MET A 220 -23.83 1.90 2.44
CA MET A 220 -23.12 1.66 1.18
C MET A 220 -23.39 0.25 0.65
N SER A 221 -23.31 -0.79 1.49
CA SER A 221 -23.63 -2.16 1.06
C SER A 221 -25.05 -2.25 0.52
N TYR A 222 -26.03 -1.69 1.24
CA TYR A 222 -27.43 -1.71 0.80
C TYR A 222 -27.65 -1.00 -0.54
N LEU A 223 -27.07 0.18 -0.74
CA LEU A 223 -27.19 0.93 -2.00
C LEU A 223 -26.36 0.33 -3.14
N GLY A 224 -25.26 -0.35 -2.81
CA GLY A 224 -24.45 -1.09 -3.76
C GLY A 224 -25.21 -2.27 -4.36
N PHE A 225 -25.92 -3.05 -3.53
CA PHE A 225 -26.75 -4.15 -4.01
C PHE A 225 -27.90 -3.69 -4.91
N THR A 226 -28.56 -2.56 -4.59
CA THR A 226 -29.65 -2.03 -5.42
C THR A 226 -29.18 -1.48 -6.76
N SER A 227 -27.92 -1.02 -6.85
CA SER A 227 -27.34 -0.50 -8.10
C SER A 227 -26.97 -1.63 -9.07
N THR A 228 -26.47 -2.76 -8.55
CA THR A 228 -26.24 -3.97 -9.33
C THR A 228 -27.55 -4.54 -9.90
N GLU A 229 -28.60 -4.58 -9.08
CA GLU A 229 -29.93 -5.08 -9.50
C GLU A 229 -30.57 -4.20 -10.61
N SER A 230 -30.29 -2.90 -10.62
CA SER A 230 -30.74 -2.01 -11.70
C SER A 230 -29.94 -2.16 -13.01
N ASP A 231 -28.66 -2.52 -12.93
CA ASP A 231 -27.84 -2.73 -14.12
C ASP A 231 -28.19 -4.06 -14.80
N ASP A 232 -28.44 -5.12 -14.01
CA ASP A 232 -28.89 -6.42 -14.52
C ASP A 232 -30.28 -6.30 -15.20
N ALA A 233 -31.21 -5.56 -14.59
CA ALA A 233 -32.53 -5.31 -15.19
C ALA A 233 -32.48 -4.48 -16.49
N ASN A 234 -31.52 -3.57 -16.62
CA ASN A 234 -31.36 -2.74 -17.82
C ASN A 234 -30.60 -3.46 -18.94
N ALA A 235 -29.71 -4.40 -18.59
CA ALA A 235 -29.06 -5.31 -19.53
C ALA A 235 -30.07 -6.28 -20.17
N ASP A 236 -31.02 -6.82 -19.39
CA ASP A 236 -32.07 -7.70 -19.91
C ASP A 236 -33.03 -6.96 -20.86
N ILE A 237 -33.43 -5.72 -20.54
CA ILE A 237 -34.31 -4.90 -21.39
C ILE A 237 -33.63 -4.52 -22.72
N SER A 238 -32.31 -4.29 -22.72
CA SER A 238 -31.55 -3.94 -23.92
C SER A 238 -31.24 -5.15 -24.81
N ALA A 239 -31.18 -6.35 -24.24
CA ALA A 239 -31.12 -7.60 -25.00
C ALA A 239 -32.44 -7.86 -25.75
N ASP A 240 -33.59 -7.74 -25.06
CA ASP A 240 -34.92 -7.95 -25.66
C ASP A 240 -35.22 -6.95 -26.80
N THR A 241 -34.89 -5.66 -26.61
CA THR A 241 -35.10 -4.65 -27.66
C THR A 241 -34.18 -4.82 -28.89
N SER A 242 -33.08 -5.55 -28.76
CA SER A 242 -32.18 -5.85 -29.89
C SER A 242 -32.64 -7.07 -30.71
N GLU A 243 -33.31 -8.04 -30.09
CA GLU A 243 -33.94 -9.18 -30.79
C GLU A 243 -35.16 -8.74 -31.59
N ASP A 244 -36.02 -7.88 -31.02
CA ASP A 244 -37.22 -7.35 -31.68
C ASP A 244 -36.91 -6.43 -32.88
N ALA A 245 -35.73 -5.82 -32.92
CA ALA A 245 -35.30 -4.98 -34.05
C ALA A 245 -34.70 -5.79 -35.23
N SER A 246 -34.50 -7.10 -35.04
CA SER A 246 -33.87 -8.01 -36.01
C SER A 246 -34.84 -9.00 -36.68
N SER A 247 -36.12 -8.99 -36.30
CA SER A 247 -37.23 -9.75 -36.91
C SER A 247 -38.14 -8.85 -37.76
#